data_AF-A0A327T6S9-F1
#
_entry.id   AF-A0A327T6S9-F1
#
_cell.length_a   1.000
_cell.length_b   1.000
_cell.length_c   1.000
_cell.angle_alpha   90.00
_cell.angle_beta   90.00
_cell.angle_gamma   90.00
#
_symmetry.space_group_name_H-M   'P 1'
#
loop_
_entity.id
_entity.type
_entity.pdbx_description
1 polymer ?
#
loop_
_entity_poly.entity_id
_entity_poly.type
_entity_poly.pdbx_seq_one_letter_code
_entity_poly.pdbx_strand_id
1 'polypeptide(L)'
;MLAGAVLVVGLGVALGVVATGGSGGGGTAQAVEMQPVAAAGQEPFTDSVANAGAPDSASPSGSAPSTAGSPAASGGSSASGSPAASGGAVDGGQPGLYGGTREVASCDVPKLSGYLAANTDKARAWAGVEGIDTSQIDGYLNGLTPVVLRQDTRVTNHGYQSGQATPYQAVLQSGTAVLVDNQGVPRVRCACGNPLTPPSGSGGTYTGTAWSSFHPDGVVTVRPAAAPVNRIVLVDQATGRQFDRPVGGTGGTDGSASPGASGSGSSGGSSRTGTPSGGSSAPSSGASSAPSSGGSGSPGQPGSSGPSGAPGSPGGGASSGPASGGASGGASKPAGSGTP
;
A
#
# COMPACT_ATOMS: atom_id res chain seq x y z
N MET A 1 -17.43 -22.24 -75.31
CA MET A 1 -17.72 -21.08 -74.44
C MET A 1 -17.93 -21.59 -73.02
N LEU A 2 -17.42 -20.81 -72.05
CA LEU A 2 -17.64 -20.90 -70.59
C LEU A 2 -16.91 -22.07 -69.89
N ALA A 3 -15.64 -21.90 -69.51
CA ALA A 3 -15.13 -21.14 -68.35
C ALA A 3 -14.96 -22.06 -67.13
N GLY A 4 -13.73 -22.51 -66.93
CA GLY A 4 -13.28 -23.09 -65.67
C GLY A 4 -13.04 -22.00 -64.64
N ALA A 5 -13.41 -22.28 -63.39
CA ALA A 5 -12.99 -21.51 -62.22
C ALA A 5 -12.61 -22.49 -61.11
N VAL A 6 -11.30 -22.64 -60.93
CA VAL A 6 -10.68 -23.31 -59.79
C VAL A 6 -10.82 -22.38 -58.59
N LEU A 7 -11.57 -22.80 -57.57
CA LEU A 7 -11.69 -22.06 -56.32
C LEU A 7 -10.56 -22.50 -55.38
N VAL A 8 -9.52 -21.68 -55.32
CA VAL A 8 -8.36 -21.87 -54.44
C VAL A 8 -8.74 -21.43 -53.02
N VAL A 9 -8.42 -22.31 -52.07
CA VAL A 9 -8.54 -22.16 -50.62
C VAL A 9 -7.68 -20.98 -50.13
N GLY A 10 -8.29 -20.04 -49.40
CA GLY A 10 -7.60 -19.01 -48.63
C GLY A 10 -7.81 -19.22 -47.13
N LEU A 11 -7.00 -20.08 -46.51
CA LEU A 11 -6.90 -20.20 -45.06
C LEU A 11 -6.10 -19.00 -44.54
N GLY A 12 -6.77 -17.98 -44.02
CA GLY A 12 -6.14 -16.81 -43.44
C GLY A 12 -5.45 -17.14 -42.13
N VAL A 13 -4.18 -17.54 -42.18
CA VAL A 13 -3.28 -17.55 -41.02
C VAL A 13 -2.88 -16.09 -40.75
N ALA A 14 -3.50 -15.47 -39.76
CA ALA A 14 -3.04 -14.20 -39.23
C ALA A 14 -1.74 -14.45 -38.44
N LEU A 15 -0.60 -14.31 -39.13
CA LEU A 15 0.72 -14.15 -38.51
C LEU A 15 0.74 -12.81 -37.77
N GLY A 16 0.44 -12.84 -36.47
CA GLY A 16 0.71 -11.73 -35.57
C GLY A 16 2.22 -11.54 -35.47
N VAL A 17 2.69 -10.41 -35.99
CA VAL A 17 4.10 -9.99 -35.99
C VAL A 17 4.63 -10.00 -34.56
N VAL A 18 5.59 -10.89 -34.29
CA VAL A 18 6.49 -10.75 -33.15
C VAL A 18 7.38 -9.55 -33.45
N ALA A 19 7.04 -8.40 -32.89
CA ALA A 19 7.93 -7.25 -32.86
C ALA A 19 9.08 -7.58 -31.91
N THR A 20 10.18 -8.08 -32.47
CA THR A 20 11.49 -8.08 -31.82
C THR A 20 11.84 -6.64 -31.47
N GLY A 21 11.87 -6.33 -30.17
CA GLY A 21 12.20 -5.01 -29.65
C GLY A 21 13.56 -4.54 -30.13
N GLY A 22 13.54 -3.65 -31.13
CA GLY A 22 14.69 -2.90 -31.59
C GLY A 22 14.91 -1.70 -30.68
N SER A 23 16.05 -1.70 -30.01
CA SER A 23 16.61 -0.57 -29.27
C SER A 23 16.81 0.63 -30.21
N GLY A 24 16.25 1.80 -29.86
CA GLY A 24 16.38 3.04 -30.63
C GLY A 24 16.11 4.26 -29.76
N GLY A 25 17.17 5.02 -29.46
CA GLY A 25 17.18 6.11 -28.50
C GLY A 25 16.49 7.40 -28.94
N GLY A 26 16.02 8.12 -27.92
CA GLY A 26 15.39 9.44 -27.98
C GLY A 26 14.70 9.69 -26.63
N GLY A 27 15.47 9.60 -25.53
CA GLY A 27 14.93 9.57 -24.18
C GLY A 27 14.34 10.92 -23.77
N THR A 28 13.05 11.12 -24.02
CA THR A 28 12.29 12.14 -23.30
C THR A 28 12.25 11.72 -21.83
N ALA A 29 12.56 12.67 -20.93
CA ALA A 29 12.45 12.42 -19.51
C ALA A 29 11.02 11.97 -19.19
N GLN A 30 10.89 10.91 -18.39
CA GLN A 30 9.58 10.38 -17.98
C GLN A 30 8.77 11.50 -17.30
N ALA A 31 7.53 11.74 -17.72
CA ALA A 31 6.67 12.73 -17.07
C ALA A 31 6.26 12.23 -15.67
N VAL A 32 6.30 13.10 -14.68
CA VAL A 32 5.94 12.80 -13.29
C VAL A 32 4.86 13.77 -12.84
N GLU A 33 3.64 13.28 -12.73
CA GLU A 33 2.50 14.11 -12.34
C GLU A 33 2.55 14.46 -10.84
N MET A 34 2.52 15.75 -10.54
CA MET A 34 2.29 16.24 -9.18
C MET A 34 0.79 16.15 -8.86
N GLN A 35 0.44 15.39 -7.82
CA GLN A 35 -0.94 15.13 -7.42
C GLN A 35 -1.26 15.77 -6.06
N PRO A 36 -1.97 16.92 -6.05
CA PRO A 36 -2.42 17.56 -4.81
C PRO A 36 -3.32 16.66 -3.96
N VAL A 37 -3.40 16.93 -2.65
CA VAL A 37 -4.12 16.08 -1.68
C VAL A 37 -5.57 15.77 -2.10
N ALA A 38 -6.34 16.80 -2.47
CA ALA A 38 -7.76 16.67 -2.80
C ALA A 38 -8.03 16.31 -4.28
N ALA A 39 -7.00 16.30 -5.14
CA ALA A 39 -7.21 16.07 -6.57
C ALA A 39 -7.54 14.59 -6.85
N ALA A 40 -8.55 14.28 -7.67
CA ALA A 40 -8.79 12.90 -8.08
C ALA A 40 -7.61 12.34 -8.92
N GLY A 41 -6.91 13.18 -9.68
CA GLY A 41 -5.86 12.75 -10.61
C GLY A 41 -6.43 12.18 -11.90
N GLN A 42 -5.58 11.50 -12.69
CA GLN A 42 -5.97 10.91 -13.97
C GLN A 42 -6.83 9.65 -13.80
N GLU A 43 -7.95 9.61 -14.52
CA GLU A 43 -8.80 8.43 -14.71
C GLU A 43 -9.08 7.65 -13.40
N PRO A 44 -9.76 8.25 -12.41
CA PRO A 44 -9.95 7.64 -11.10
C PRO A 44 -10.76 6.33 -11.19
N PHE A 45 -10.34 5.32 -10.44
CA PHE A 45 -11.09 4.07 -10.30
C PHE A 45 -12.43 4.32 -9.64
N THR A 46 -12.49 5.19 -8.64
CA THR A 46 -13.69 5.48 -7.84
C THR A 46 -13.77 6.97 -7.51
N ASP A 47 -14.94 7.42 -7.06
CA ASP A 47 -15.01 8.67 -6.27
C ASP A 47 -14.15 8.53 -5.01
N SER A 48 -13.79 9.66 -4.39
CA SER A 48 -12.96 9.65 -3.18
C SER A 48 -13.53 8.73 -2.09
N VAL A 49 -12.64 7.88 -1.56
CA VAL A 49 -12.83 7.07 -0.36
C VAL A 49 -12.00 7.61 0.81
N ALA A 50 -11.39 8.78 0.67
CA ALA A 50 -10.75 9.45 1.79
C ALA A 50 -11.82 9.96 2.77
N ASN A 51 -11.59 9.77 4.07
CA ASN A 51 -12.45 10.32 5.11
C ASN A 51 -12.15 11.82 5.29
N ALA A 52 -13.17 12.61 5.64
CA ALA A 52 -13.08 14.07 5.81
C ALA A 52 -12.08 14.54 6.90
N GLY A 53 -11.48 13.62 7.66
CA GLY A 53 -10.38 13.90 8.59
C GLY A 53 -8.99 13.95 7.94
N ALA A 54 -8.85 13.61 6.65
CA ALA A 54 -7.63 13.88 5.92
C ALA A 54 -7.55 15.39 5.59
N PRO A 55 -6.45 16.09 5.90
CA PRO A 55 -6.38 17.54 5.76
C PRO A 55 -6.49 17.97 4.29
N ASP A 56 -7.25 19.02 4.01
CA ASP A 56 -7.41 19.58 2.64
C ASP A 56 -6.11 20.16 2.04
N SER A 57 -5.10 20.39 2.88
CA SER A 57 -3.73 20.76 2.49
C SER A 57 -2.79 20.65 3.68
N ALA A 58 -1.63 20.02 3.51
CA ALA A 58 -0.54 20.14 4.48
C ALA A 58 0.19 21.48 4.26
N SER A 59 -0.23 22.54 4.98
CA SER A 59 0.67 23.66 5.26
C SER A 59 1.55 23.26 6.46
N PRO A 60 2.88 23.33 6.39
CA PRO A 60 3.73 23.16 7.56
C PRO A 60 3.63 24.43 8.40
N SER A 61 2.57 24.60 9.19
CA SER A 61 2.59 25.61 10.25
C SER A 61 3.27 25.03 11.48
N GLY A 62 4.59 25.04 11.40
CA GLY A 62 5.52 24.83 12.50
C GLY A 62 6.62 25.87 12.42
N SER A 63 6.25 27.15 12.31
CA SER A 63 7.19 28.26 12.47
C SER A 63 7.67 28.26 13.92
N ALA A 64 8.85 27.69 14.18
CA ALA A 64 9.54 27.92 15.43
C ALA A 64 9.91 29.42 15.51
N PRO A 65 9.68 30.11 16.65
CA PRO A 65 10.16 31.47 16.82
C PRO A 65 11.69 31.47 16.85
N SER A 66 12.32 32.20 15.93
CA SER A 66 13.74 32.52 16.01
C SER A 66 13.98 33.48 17.18
N THR A 67 14.28 32.96 18.37
CA THR A 67 14.91 33.74 19.43
C THR A 67 16.41 33.51 19.40
N ALA A 68 17.15 34.50 18.92
CA ALA A 68 18.59 34.58 19.06
C ALA A 68 18.95 34.75 20.55
N GLY A 69 19.83 33.89 21.06
CA GLY A 69 20.42 33.99 22.40
C GLY A 69 21.15 32.71 22.81
N SER A 70 22.49 32.76 22.87
CA SER A 70 23.41 31.67 23.23
C SER A 70 23.41 31.32 24.76
N PRO A 71 24.27 30.41 25.26
CA PRO A 71 23.97 28.99 25.54
C PRO A 71 24.02 28.64 27.05
N ALA A 72 23.28 27.61 27.49
CA ALA A 72 23.55 26.91 28.75
C ALA A 72 22.93 25.50 28.77
N ALA A 73 23.54 24.64 29.59
CA ALA A 73 23.54 23.19 29.51
C ALA A 73 22.27 22.45 30.01
N SER A 74 22.29 21.14 29.72
CA SER A 74 21.68 19.99 30.41
C SER A 74 20.30 19.48 29.98
N GLY A 75 20.31 18.22 29.52
CA GLY A 75 19.41 17.15 29.97
C GLY A 75 18.01 17.08 29.36
N GLY A 76 17.80 16.15 28.42
CA GLY A 76 16.47 15.64 28.05
C GLY A 76 16.29 15.41 26.55
N SER A 77 16.80 14.30 26.02
CA SER A 77 16.55 13.90 24.64
C SER A 77 15.09 13.45 24.45
N SER A 78 14.19 14.40 24.19
CA SER A 78 12.95 14.12 23.48
C SER A 78 13.27 14.16 21.99
N ALA A 79 13.38 12.99 21.35
CA ALA A 79 13.53 12.89 19.91
C ALA A 79 12.18 13.21 19.22
N SER A 80 11.77 14.47 19.28
CA SER A 80 10.82 15.06 18.33
C SER A 80 11.66 15.65 17.20
N GLY A 81 12.02 14.81 16.25
CA GLY A 81 12.73 15.22 15.05
C GLY A 81 12.03 14.63 13.85
N SER A 82 11.28 15.45 13.12
CA SER A 82 11.01 15.14 11.71
C SER A 82 12.38 14.96 11.03
N PRO A 83 12.62 13.88 10.27
CA PRO A 83 13.86 13.78 9.50
C PRO A 83 13.98 15.04 8.63
N ALA A 84 15.17 15.63 8.61
CA ALA A 84 15.47 16.74 7.71
C ALA A 84 15.13 16.31 6.28
N ALA A 85 14.48 17.19 5.52
CA ALA A 85 13.95 16.94 4.18
C ALA A 85 15.06 16.80 3.12
N SER A 86 15.98 15.87 3.31
CA SER A 86 16.73 15.27 2.22
C SER A 86 15.86 14.15 1.65
N GLY A 87 15.37 14.32 0.43
CA GLY A 87 14.63 13.30 -0.31
C GLY A 87 15.46 12.04 -0.52
N GLY A 88 14.86 11.07 -1.21
CA GLY A 88 15.47 9.76 -1.44
C GLY A 88 14.67 8.62 -0.82
N ALA A 89 15.32 7.49 -0.57
CA ALA A 89 14.64 6.29 -0.14
C ALA A 89 14.46 6.22 1.39
N VAL A 90 13.25 5.97 1.84
CA VAL A 90 12.89 5.79 3.26
C VAL A 90 12.37 4.36 3.49
N ASP A 91 12.62 3.82 4.68
CA ASP A 91 12.11 2.50 5.07
C ASP A 91 10.63 2.59 5.44
N GLY A 92 9.78 1.71 4.88
CA GLY A 92 8.34 1.75 5.09
C GLY A 92 7.90 1.47 6.54
N GLY A 93 8.75 0.82 7.34
CA GLY A 93 8.54 0.58 8.76
C GLY A 93 9.03 1.72 9.66
N GLN A 94 9.63 2.78 9.09
CA GLN A 94 10.20 3.87 9.85
C GLN A 94 9.14 4.58 10.72
N PRO A 95 9.34 4.68 12.04
CA PRO A 95 8.39 5.35 12.92
C PRO A 95 8.16 6.80 12.54
N GLY A 96 6.90 7.19 12.50
CA GLY A 96 6.50 8.53 12.14
C GLY A 96 6.73 8.87 10.67
N LEU A 97 7.05 7.92 9.78
CA LEU A 97 7.00 8.17 8.33
C LEU A 97 5.60 8.66 7.91
N TYR A 98 4.58 8.06 8.53
CA TYR A 98 3.19 8.40 8.28
C TYR A 98 2.56 9.15 9.46
N GLY A 99 1.48 9.86 9.14
CA GLY A 99 0.60 10.48 10.11
C GLY A 99 -0.79 9.86 10.05
N GLY A 100 -1.66 10.41 10.89
CA GLY A 100 -3.08 10.08 10.89
C GLY A 100 -3.80 10.82 12.01
N THR A 101 -5.04 10.44 12.24
CA THR A 101 -5.80 10.86 13.42
C THR A 101 -5.99 9.62 14.27
N ARG A 102 -5.61 9.70 15.56
CA ARG A 102 -5.83 8.58 16.48
C ARG A 102 -7.30 8.20 16.50
N GLU A 103 -7.57 6.90 16.50
CA GLU A 103 -8.91 6.30 16.52
C GLU A 103 -9.77 6.53 15.27
N VAL A 104 -9.21 7.18 14.23
CA VAL A 104 -9.92 7.47 12.97
C VAL A 104 -9.11 7.03 11.75
N ALA A 105 -9.73 6.26 10.86
CA ALA A 105 -9.13 5.89 9.58
C ALA A 105 -9.12 7.09 8.62
N SER A 106 -8.02 7.28 7.88
CA SER A 106 -7.94 8.27 6.80
C SER A 106 -8.67 7.85 5.52
N CYS A 107 -8.99 6.56 5.39
CA CYS A 107 -9.64 5.97 4.22
C CYS A 107 -10.79 5.04 4.64
N ASP A 108 -11.86 5.04 3.86
CA ASP A 108 -13.00 4.15 3.98
C ASP A 108 -12.77 2.86 3.16
N VAL A 109 -12.16 1.87 3.80
CA VAL A 109 -11.87 0.56 3.21
C VAL A 109 -13.15 -0.18 2.78
N PRO A 110 -14.22 -0.26 3.62
CA PRO A 110 -15.48 -0.87 3.21
C PRO A 110 -16.10 -0.22 1.96
N LYS A 111 -16.05 1.11 1.83
CA LYS A 111 -16.55 1.81 0.65
C LYS A 111 -15.80 1.42 -0.62
N LEU A 112 -14.47 1.34 -0.56
CA LEU A 112 -13.67 0.89 -1.71
C LEU A 112 -13.94 -0.57 -2.07
N SER A 113 -13.96 -1.46 -1.08
CA SER A 113 -14.24 -2.89 -1.30
C SER A 113 -15.63 -3.08 -1.93
N GLY A 114 -16.65 -2.43 -1.39
CA GLY A 114 -18.02 -2.46 -1.91
C GLY A 114 -18.12 -1.91 -3.34
N TYR A 115 -17.40 -0.83 -3.65
CA TYR A 115 -17.37 -0.28 -5.01
C TYR A 115 -16.76 -1.29 -5.99
N LEU A 116 -15.61 -1.89 -5.68
CA LEU A 116 -14.96 -2.86 -6.56
C LEU A 116 -15.83 -4.12 -6.72
N ALA A 117 -16.45 -4.60 -5.64
CA ALA A 117 -17.39 -5.72 -5.71
C ALA A 117 -18.57 -5.45 -6.67
N ALA A 118 -19.08 -4.21 -6.70
CA ALA A 118 -20.15 -3.79 -7.59
C ALA A 118 -19.69 -3.52 -9.04
N ASN A 119 -18.38 -3.41 -9.30
CA ASN A 119 -17.83 -3.04 -10.60
C ASN A 119 -16.77 -4.05 -11.07
N THR A 120 -17.24 -5.19 -11.61
CA THR A 120 -16.38 -6.36 -11.88
C THR A 120 -15.22 -6.09 -12.85
N ASP A 121 -15.41 -5.26 -13.88
CA ASP A 121 -14.34 -4.91 -14.82
C ASP A 121 -13.24 -4.08 -14.16
N LYS A 122 -13.64 -3.10 -13.34
CA LYS A 122 -12.70 -2.32 -12.52
C LYS A 122 -12.00 -3.21 -11.50
N ALA A 123 -12.72 -4.10 -10.82
CA ALA A 123 -12.11 -5.06 -9.89
C ALA A 123 -11.04 -5.92 -10.57
N ARG A 124 -11.28 -6.41 -11.79
CA ARG A 124 -10.29 -7.19 -12.55
C ARG A 124 -9.04 -6.38 -12.86
N ALA A 125 -9.20 -5.14 -13.35
CA ALA A 125 -8.06 -4.28 -13.64
C ALA A 125 -7.29 -3.91 -12.35
N TRP A 126 -8.01 -3.61 -11.27
CA TRP A 126 -7.45 -3.25 -9.97
C TRP A 126 -6.63 -4.40 -9.38
N ALA A 127 -7.21 -5.60 -9.33
CA ALA A 127 -6.54 -6.80 -8.84
C ALA A 127 -5.32 -7.18 -9.69
N GLY A 128 -5.39 -6.95 -11.00
CA GLY A 128 -4.27 -7.17 -11.91
C GLY A 128 -3.05 -6.30 -11.59
N VAL A 129 -3.23 -5.07 -11.10
CA VAL A 129 -2.13 -4.20 -10.66
C VAL A 129 -1.48 -4.74 -9.38
N GLU A 130 -2.31 -5.16 -8.43
CA GLU A 130 -1.85 -5.69 -7.14
C GLU A 130 -1.31 -7.13 -7.23
N GLY A 131 -1.52 -7.81 -8.36
CA GLY A 131 -1.07 -9.18 -8.59
C GLY A 131 -1.86 -10.22 -7.80
N ILE A 132 -3.15 -9.94 -7.54
CA ILE A 132 -4.05 -10.82 -6.77
C ILE A 132 -5.23 -11.27 -7.62
N ASP A 133 -5.94 -12.30 -7.17
CA ASP A 133 -7.23 -12.67 -7.74
C ASP A 133 -8.32 -11.67 -7.32
N THR A 134 -9.34 -11.46 -8.17
CA THR A 134 -10.46 -10.55 -7.86
C THR A 134 -11.22 -10.96 -6.60
N SER A 135 -11.29 -12.25 -6.31
CA SER A 135 -11.90 -12.78 -5.09
C SER A 135 -11.14 -12.42 -3.81
N GLN A 136 -9.86 -12.03 -3.92
CA GLN A 136 -9.01 -11.67 -2.78
C GLN A 136 -9.04 -10.18 -2.44
N ILE A 137 -9.66 -9.34 -3.27
CA ILE A 137 -9.66 -7.87 -3.10
C ILE A 137 -10.12 -7.47 -1.71
N ASP A 138 -11.23 -8.03 -1.23
CA ASP A 138 -11.77 -7.66 0.09
C ASP A 138 -10.78 -7.99 1.21
N GLY A 139 -10.27 -9.23 1.27
CA GLY A 139 -9.28 -9.63 2.26
C GLY A 139 -7.98 -8.83 2.16
N TYR A 140 -7.53 -8.53 0.94
CA TYR A 140 -6.34 -7.72 0.69
C TYR A 140 -6.52 -6.30 1.22
N LEU A 141 -7.61 -5.62 0.87
CA LEU A 141 -7.92 -4.26 1.33
C LEU A 141 -8.05 -4.18 2.85
N ASN A 142 -8.68 -5.17 3.49
CA ASN A 142 -8.79 -5.25 4.95
C ASN A 142 -7.42 -5.48 5.63
N GLY A 143 -6.43 -6.00 4.91
CA GLY A 143 -5.05 -6.13 5.39
C GLY A 143 -4.22 -4.84 5.29
N LEU A 144 -4.72 -3.83 4.56
CA LEU A 144 -4.02 -2.55 4.40
C LEU A 144 -4.38 -1.58 5.52
N THR A 145 -3.42 -0.71 5.85
CA THR A 145 -3.54 0.23 6.95
C THR A 145 -3.81 1.65 6.42
N PRO A 146 -4.91 2.31 6.82
CA PRO A 146 -5.18 3.70 6.46
C PRO A 146 -4.24 4.66 7.19
N VAL A 147 -3.46 5.43 6.43
CA VAL A 147 -2.52 6.43 6.93
C VAL A 147 -2.56 7.72 6.10
N VAL A 148 -1.80 8.74 6.53
CA VAL A 148 -1.60 9.98 5.77
C VAL A 148 -0.11 10.21 5.55
N LEU A 149 0.27 10.59 4.32
CA LEU A 149 1.65 10.91 3.99
C LEU A 149 2.12 12.16 4.74
N ARG A 150 3.33 12.13 5.31
CA ARG A 150 3.95 13.31 5.93
C ARG A 150 4.99 13.99 5.02
N GLN A 151 5.34 13.34 3.91
CA GLN A 151 6.31 13.81 2.93
C GLN A 151 5.77 13.60 1.52
N ASP A 152 6.20 14.44 0.59
CA ASP A 152 5.85 14.30 -0.82
C ASP A 152 6.44 12.98 -1.34
N THR A 153 5.60 12.07 -1.82
CA THR A 153 5.98 10.67 -2.03
C THR A 153 5.83 10.25 -3.49
N ARG A 154 6.91 9.70 -4.06
CA ARG A 154 6.95 9.16 -5.43
C ARG A 154 6.29 7.78 -5.49
N VAL A 155 5.40 7.59 -6.45
CA VAL A 155 4.70 6.32 -6.72
C VAL A 155 4.51 6.09 -8.22
N THR A 156 4.17 4.86 -8.59
CA THR A 156 3.44 4.57 -9.82
C THR A 156 1.95 4.48 -9.47
N ASN A 157 1.14 5.37 -10.03
CA ASN A 157 -0.31 5.37 -9.86
C ASN A 157 -0.96 4.76 -11.12
N HIS A 158 -2.10 4.09 -10.98
CA HIS A 158 -2.78 3.42 -12.09
C HIS A 158 -4.19 3.96 -12.23
N GLY A 159 -4.44 4.68 -13.31
CA GLY A 159 -5.79 5.10 -13.69
C GLY A 159 -6.55 3.97 -14.37
N TYR A 160 -7.86 4.09 -14.50
CA TYR A 160 -8.69 3.11 -15.21
C TYR A 160 -9.19 3.67 -16.53
N GLN A 161 -8.64 3.20 -17.65
CA GLN A 161 -9.01 3.65 -18.98
C GLN A 161 -9.26 2.45 -19.89
N SER A 162 -10.35 2.49 -20.66
CA SER A 162 -10.66 1.47 -21.69
C SER A 162 -10.64 0.02 -21.17
N GLY A 163 -11.11 -0.21 -19.94
CA GLY A 163 -11.18 -1.56 -19.35
C GLY A 163 -9.87 -2.04 -18.70
N GLN A 164 -8.83 -1.20 -18.66
CA GLN A 164 -7.50 -1.57 -18.18
C GLN A 164 -6.97 -0.57 -17.16
N ALA A 165 -6.05 -1.05 -16.33
CA ALA A 165 -5.26 -0.18 -15.47
C ALA A 165 -4.07 0.39 -16.27
N THR A 166 -3.93 1.71 -16.30
CA THR A 166 -2.89 2.42 -17.04
C THR A 166 -1.88 3.04 -16.06
N PRO A 167 -0.62 2.58 -16.04
CA PRO A 167 0.38 3.12 -15.14
C PRO A 167 0.85 4.50 -15.58
N TYR A 168 1.00 5.40 -14.61
CA TYR A 168 1.68 6.67 -14.80
C TYR A 168 2.46 7.03 -13.54
N GLN A 169 3.49 7.85 -13.73
CA GLN A 169 4.37 8.26 -12.65
C GLN A 169 3.80 9.47 -11.93
N ALA A 170 3.75 9.41 -10.60
CA ALA A 170 3.23 10.49 -9.77
C ALA A 170 4.13 10.85 -8.58
N VAL A 171 4.00 12.07 -8.09
CA VAL A 171 4.34 12.48 -6.72
C VAL A 171 3.05 12.87 -6.01
N LEU A 172 2.76 12.20 -4.91
CA LEU A 172 1.64 12.50 -4.04
C LEU A 172 2.06 13.57 -3.04
N GLN A 173 1.29 14.64 -2.93
CA GLN A 173 1.53 15.69 -1.93
C GLN A 173 1.43 15.12 -0.51
N SER A 174 2.31 15.56 0.39
CA SER A 174 2.14 15.41 1.84
C SER A 174 0.72 15.83 2.29
N GLY A 175 0.11 15.05 3.18
CA GLY A 175 -1.31 15.16 3.53
C GLY A 175 -2.23 14.21 2.75
N THR A 176 -1.75 13.55 1.68
CA THR A 176 -2.55 12.58 0.93
C THR A 176 -2.84 11.33 1.78
N ALA A 177 -4.11 10.95 1.86
CA ALA A 177 -4.55 9.69 2.47
C ALA A 177 -4.26 8.49 1.55
N VAL A 178 -3.62 7.47 2.11
CA VAL A 178 -3.25 6.22 1.40
C VAL A 178 -3.53 5.00 2.27
N LEU A 179 -3.70 3.85 1.63
CA LEU A 179 -3.61 2.54 2.28
C LEU A 179 -2.20 1.98 2.07
N VAL A 180 -1.55 1.53 3.14
CA VAL A 180 -0.21 0.92 3.10
C VAL A 180 -0.25 -0.55 3.50
N ASP A 181 0.63 -1.37 2.92
CA ASP A 181 0.74 -2.79 3.28
C ASP A 181 1.50 -3.00 4.62
N ASN A 182 1.69 -4.27 4.99
CA ASN A 182 2.43 -4.67 6.19
C ASN A 182 3.95 -4.45 6.10
N GLN A 183 4.47 -3.92 5.00
CA GLN A 183 5.85 -3.45 4.87
C GLN A 183 5.91 -1.92 4.77
N GLY A 184 4.77 -1.25 4.95
CA GLY A 184 4.60 0.19 4.92
C GLY A 184 4.55 0.77 3.51
N VAL A 185 4.47 0.00 2.44
CA VAL A 185 4.46 0.55 1.07
C VAL A 185 3.06 1.05 0.71
N PRO A 186 2.90 2.26 0.16
CA PRO A 186 1.60 2.73 -0.36
C PRO A 186 1.08 1.83 -1.49
N ARG A 187 -0.14 1.31 -1.31
CA ARG A 187 -0.84 0.43 -2.26
C ARG A 187 -2.12 1.04 -2.83
N VAL A 188 -2.72 2.01 -2.15
CA VAL A 188 -3.93 2.68 -2.66
C VAL A 188 -3.89 4.16 -2.35
N ARG A 189 -4.29 4.99 -3.32
CA ARG A 189 -4.57 6.41 -3.09
C ARG A 189 -6.06 6.62 -2.85
N CYS A 190 -6.42 7.09 -1.65
CA CYS A 190 -7.81 7.12 -1.22
C CYS A 190 -8.65 8.20 -1.92
N ALA A 191 -8.03 9.25 -2.45
CA ALA A 191 -8.73 10.29 -3.21
C ALA A 191 -9.36 9.78 -4.54
N CYS A 192 -8.88 8.65 -5.07
CA CYS A 192 -9.34 8.10 -6.36
C CYS A 192 -9.56 6.57 -6.36
N GLY A 193 -9.24 5.87 -5.27
CA GLY A 193 -9.33 4.40 -5.20
C GLY A 193 -8.31 3.66 -6.06
N ASN A 194 -7.38 4.37 -6.69
CA ASN A 194 -6.42 3.80 -7.63
C ASN A 194 -5.41 2.90 -6.89
N PRO A 195 -5.08 1.72 -7.46
CA PRO A 195 -3.99 0.88 -6.96
C PRO A 195 -2.64 1.53 -7.29
N LEU A 196 -1.68 1.35 -6.38
CA LEU A 196 -0.35 1.96 -6.43
C LEU A 196 0.71 0.87 -6.42
N THR A 197 1.77 1.09 -7.18
CA THR A 197 3.00 0.27 -7.10
C THR A 197 4.21 1.16 -6.82
N PRO A 198 5.34 0.59 -6.40
CA PRO A 198 6.58 1.34 -6.27
C PRO A 198 6.90 2.14 -7.54
N PRO A 199 7.52 3.32 -7.42
CA PRO A 199 7.84 4.12 -8.58
C PRO A 199 8.84 3.41 -9.50
N SER A 200 8.68 3.62 -10.80
CA SER A 200 9.65 3.16 -11.80
C SER A 200 10.61 4.29 -12.15
N GLY A 201 11.89 3.98 -12.36
CA GLY A 201 12.91 4.98 -12.70
C GLY A 201 13.34 5.84 -11.49
N SER A 202 14.35 6.69 -11.71
CA SER A 202 14.98 7.50 -10.66
C SER A 202 14.82 9.01 -10.85
N GLY A 203 14.02 9.43 -11.84
CA GLY A 203 13.87 10.84 -12.19
C GLY A 203 12.71 11.06 -13.14
N GLY A 204 12.65 12.26 -13.70
CA GLY A 204 11.61 12.66 -14.64
C GLY A 204 11.34 14.15 -14.61
N THR A 205 10.48 14.60 -15.51
CA THR A 205 10.03 16.00 -15.55
C THR A 205 8.73 16.11 -14.77
N TYR A 206 8.72 16.92 -13.72
CA TYR A 206 7.50 17.20 -12.95
C TYR A 206 6.50 17.99 -13.79
N THR A 207 5.24 17.54 -13.80
CA THR A 207 4.15 18.14 -14.57
C THR A 207 2.93 18.39 -13.68
N GLY A 208 2.03 19.27 -14.11
CA GLY A 208 0.82 19.63 -13.36
C GLY A 208 1.05 20.81 -12.41
N THR A 209 0.13 21.00 -11.46
CA THR A 209 0.15 22.12 -10.52
C THR A 209 1.00 21.78 -9.30
N ALA A 210 2.11 22.50 -9.12
CA ALA A 210 2.90 22.43 -7.90
C ALA A 210 2.17 23.13 -6.74
N TRP A 211 2.29 22.59 -5.53
CA TRP A 211 1.93 23.27 -4.29
C TRP A 211 3.08 24.16 -3.80
N SER A 212 2.78 25.13 -2.95
CA SER A 212 3.76 26.14 -2.48
C SER A 212 4.98 25.56 -1.77
N SER A 213 4.81 24.43 -1.07
CA SER A 213 5.89 23.72 -0.38
C SER A 213 6.57 22.64 -1.21
N PHE A 214 6.21 22.47 -2.49
CA PHE A 214 6.82 21.45 -3.34
C PHE A 214 8.31 21.73 -3.53
N HIS A 215 9.14 20.74 -3.22
CA HIS A 215 10.57 20.79 -3.49
C HIS A 215 11.03 19.45 -4.08
N PRO A 216 11.64 19.43 -5.29
CA PRO A 216 12.00 18.19 -5.96
C PRO A 216 13.00 17.35 -5.15
N ASP A 217 13.93 18.01 -4.45
CA ASP A 217 14.90 17.32 -3.58
C ASP A 217 14.28 16.83 -2.27
N GLY A 218 13.03 17.18 -1.97
CA GLY A 218 12.30 16.72 -0.79
C GLY A 218 11.42 15.48 -1.05
N VAL A 219 11.34 15.02 -2.30
CA VAL A 219 10.51 13.87 -2.69
C VAL A 219 11.13 12.56 -2.19
N VAL A 220 10.33 11.75 -1.50
CA VAL A 220 10.75 10.44 -0.98
C VAL A 220 10.21 9.29 -1.81
N THR A 221 10.92 8.16 -1.79
CA THR A 221 10.41 6.86 -2.25
C THR A 221 10.39 5.91 -1.07
N VAL A 222 9.26 5.24 -0.85
CA VAL A 222 9.13 4.26 0.22
C VAL A 222 9.65 2.91 -0.27
N ARG A 223 10.66 2.37 0.42
CA ARG A 223 11.12 0.99 0.23
C ARG A 223 10.38 0.08 1.21
N PRO A 224 10.05 -1.15 0.82
CA PRO A 224 9.48 -2.13 1.75
C PRO A 224 10.40 -2.31 2.96
N ALA A 225 9.82 -2.37 4.16
CA ALA A 225 10.53 -2.77 5.36
C ALA A 225 11.16 -4.16 5.17
N ALA A 226 12.32 -4.38 5.79
CA ALA A 226 13.06 -5.66 5.69
C ALA A 226 12.28 -6.88 6.20
N ALA A 227 11.30 -6.66 7.07
CA ALA A 227 10.35 -7.66 7.54
C ALA A 227 8.96 -7.03 7.71
N PRO A 228 7.88 -7.83 7.64
CA PRO A 228 6.54 -7.34 7.96
C PRO A 228 6.47 -6.70 9.35
N VAL A 229 5.87 -5.51 9.41
CA VAL A 229 5.53 -4.83 10.65
C VAL A 229 4.13 -5.25 11.10
N ASN A 230 3.93 -5.35 12.41
CA ASN A 230 2.61 -5.66 12.99
C ASN A 230 1.83 -4.40 13.36
N ARG A 231 2.54 -3.27 13.50
CA ARG A 231 2.01 -1.96 13.88
C ARG A 231 2.79 -0.89 13.12
N ILE A 232 2.09 0.16 12.70
CA ILE A 232 2.69 1.34 12.12
C ILE A 232 2.65 2.45 13.17
N VAL A 233 3.79 3.04 13.49
CA VAL A 233 3.88 4.17 14.41
C VAL A 233 3.54 5.45 13.64
N LEU A 234 2.37 6.01 13.91
CA LEU A 234 1.83 7.20 13.25
C LEU A 234 2.05 8.45 14.11
N VAL A 235 2.17 9.61 13.48
CA VAL A 235 2.08 10.91 14.15
C VAL A 235 0.67 11.45 14.03
N ASP A 236 0.03 11.70 15.17
CA ASP A 236 -1.27 12.36 15.23
C ASP A 236 -1.15 13.80 14.72
N GLN A 237 -1.95 14.13 13.72
CA GLN A 237 -1.84 15.41 13.01
C GLN A 237 -2.26 16.61 13.85
N ALA A 238 -3.17 16.42 14.82
CA ALA A 238 -3.65 17.49 15.68
C ALA A 238 -2.68 17.77 16.84
N THR A 239 -2.09 16.73 17.40
CA THR A 239 -1.29 16.82 18.63
C THR A 239 0.21 16.69 18.40
N GLY A 240 0.65 16.21 17.24
CA GLY A 240 2.05 15.88 16.95
C GLY A 240 2.56 14.68 17.73
N ARG A 241 1.72 14.00 18.51
CA ARG A 241 2.12 12.86 19.35
C ARG A 241 2.09 11.56 18.54
N GLN A 242 3.01 10.65 18.85
CA GLN A 242 3.01 9.34 18.23
C GLN A 242 1.94 8.43 18.85
N PHE A 243 1.39 7.53 18.03
CA PHE A 243 0.52 6.43 18.44
C PHE A 243 0.73 5.21 17.51
N ASP A 244 0.37 4.02 17.98
CA ASP A 244 0.53 2.79 17.21
C ASP A 244 -0.79 2.37 16.58
N ARG A 245 -0.82 2.16 15.27
CA ARG A 245 -1.95 1.54 14.58
C ARG A 245 -1.61 0.10 14.18
N PRO A 246 -2.34 -0.93 14.65
CA PRO A 246 -2.19 -2.28 14.13
C PRO A 246 -2.35 -2.32 12.62
N VAL A 247 -1.57 -3.16 11.94
CA VAL A 247 -1.73 -3.36 10.49
C VAL A 247 -3.14 -3.90 10.20
N GLY A 248 -3.79 -3.34 9.17
CA GLY A 248 -5.20 -3.59 8.85
C GLY A 248 -6.20 -2.87 9.77
N GLY A 249 -5.72 -2.19 10.81
CA GLY A 249 -6.56 -1.47 11.77
C GLY A 249 -7.12 -0.18 11.21
N THR A 250 -8.36 0.15 11.56
CA THR A 250 -9.06 1.37 11.12
C THR A 250 -9.20 2.44 12.21
N GLY A 251 -8.45 2.29 13.31
CA GLY A 251 -8.39 3.26 14.40
C GLY A 251 -8.89 2.75 15.75
N GLY A 252 -9.94 1.93 15.78
CA GLY A 252 -10.58 1.50 17.05
C GLY A 252 -9.69 0.70 18.01
N THR A 253 -8.52 0.25 17.55
CA THR A 253 -7.52 -0.49 18.33
C THR A 253 -6.17 0.22 18.37
N ASP A 254 -6.15 1.53 18.10
CA ASP A 254 -4.94 2.33 18.19
C ASP A 254 -4.39 2.34 19.64
N GLY A 255 -3.09 2.11 19.75
CA GLY A 255 -2.37 2.03 21.01
C GLY A 255 -1.52 3.27 21.27
N SER A 256 -1.00 3.37 22.49
CA SER A 256 0.10 4.29 22.78
C SER A 256 1.34 3.93 21.97
N ALA A 257 2.13 4.94 21.56
CA ALA A 257 3.37 4.70 20.84
C ALA A 257 4.31 3.80 21.65
N SER A 258 4.75 2.69 21.05
CA SER A 258 5.70 1.80 21.69
C SER A 258 7.12 2.36 21.58
N PRO A 259 7.91 2.46 22.68
CA PRO A 259 9.26 3.02 22.65
C PRO A 259 10.28 2.27 21.76
N GLY A 260 9.96 1.06 21.31
CA GLY A 260 10.92 0.13 20.69
C GLY A 260 11.14 0.27 19.19
N ALA A 261 10.41 1.15 18.49
CA ALA A 261 10.53 1.26 17.02
C ALA A 261 11.61 2.27 16.57
N SER A 262 12.10 3.13 17.47
CA SER A 262 13.35 3.87 17.24
C SER A 262 14.51 2.91 17.42
N GLY A 263 15.15 2.54 16.31
CA GLY A 263 16.16 1.49 16.21
C GLY A 263 17.11 1.38 17.40
N SER A 264 17.03 0.25 18.12
CA SER A 264 18.15 -0.28 18.88
C SER A 264 18.70 -1.46 18.09
N GLY A 265 19.57 -1.14 17.13
CA GLY A 265 20.60 -2.10 16.76
C GLY A 265 21.43 -2.35 18.02
N SER A 266 21.23 -3.51 18.65
CA SER A 266 22.16 -4.01 19.68
C SER A 266 23.48 -4.37 19.00
N SER A 267 24.28 -3.35 18.71
CA SER A 267 25.72 -3.50 18.53
C SER A 267 26.31 -3.39 19.93
N GLY A 268 26.64 -4.54 20.51
CA GLY A 268 27.15 -4.67 21.87
C GLY A 268 28.31 -3.70 22.14
N GLY A 269 28.12 -2.86 23.16
CA GLY A 269 29.18 -2.04 23.73
C GLY A 269 30.25 -2.94 24.33
N SER A 270 31.37 -3.08 23.61
CA SER A 270 32.62 -3.56 24.19
C SER A 270 33.18 -2.47 25.10
N SER A 271 32.88 -2.57 26.40
CA SER A 271 33.60 -1.83 27.42
C SER A 271 35.00 -2.45 27.58
N ARG A 272 36.01 -1.85 26.93
CA ARG A 272 37.41 -2.04 27.31
C ARG A 272 37.95 -0.72 27.84
N THR A 273 38.12 -0.64 29.16
CA THR A 273 39.10 0.26 29.76
C THR A 273 39.60 -0.31 31.09
N GLY A 274 40.92 -0.51 31.21
CA GLY A 274 41.65 -0.31 32.46
C GLY A 274 42.02 -1.55 33.30
N THR A 275 43.20 -2.11 33.03
CA THR A 275 44.06 -2.85 33.97
C THR A 275 44.43 -1.96 35.19
N PRO A 276 44.69 -2.50 36.40
CA PRO A 276 46.05 -2.95 36.71
C PRO A 276 46.18 -4.22 37.59
N SER A 277 47.28 -4.93 37.34
CA SER A 277 48.21 -5.67 38.21
C SER A 277 47.74 -6.42 39.48
N GLY A 278 48.10 -7.70 39.51
CA GLY A 278 48.81 -8.31 40.65
C GLY A 278 48.07 -9.43 41.39
N GLY A 279 48.62 -10.64 41.38
CA GLY A 279 48.24 -11.69 42.33
C GLY A 279 48.30 -13.11 41.79
N SER A 280 49.50 -13.69 41.80
CA SER A 280 49.74 -15.12 41.64
C SER A 280 48.88 -15.96 42.60
N SER A 281 48.34 -17.09 42.12
CA SER A 281 48.43 -18.43 42.75
C SER A 281 47.52 -19.43 42.02
N ALA A 282 48.12 -20.45 41.40
CA ALA A 282 47.50 -21.76 41.23
C ALA A 282 47.63 -22.54 42.57
N PRO A 283 46.79 -23.54 42.85
CA PRO A 283 47.12 -24.89 42.38
C PRO A 283 45.94 -25.81 42.00
N SER A 284 46.38 -26.90 41.39
CA SER A 284 45.84 -28.18 40.92
C SER A 284 44.63 -28.87 41.59
N SER A 285 43.91 -29.58 40.71
CA SER A 285 43.44 -30.99 40.75
C SER A 285 42.35 -31.48 41.72
N GLY A 286 41.35 -32.16 41.13
CA GLY A 286 40.40 -33.11 41.77
C GLY A 286 39.08 -33.14 40.97
N ALA A 287 38.92 -33.93 39.91
CA ALA A 287 38.58 -35.36 39.85
C ALA A 287 37.12 -35.72 40.22
N SER A 288 36.44 -36.36 39.24
CA SER A 288 35.28 -37.28 39.34
C SER A 288 33.90 -36.62 39.56
N SER A 289 32.83 -36.93 38.81
CA SER A 289 32.38 -38.26 38.40
C SER A 289 31.37 -38.20 37.23
N ALA A 290 31.47 -39.15 36.29
CA ALA A 290 30.34 -39.67 35.50
C ALA A 290 29.75 -40.89 36.24
N PRO A 291 28.52 -41.36 35.90
CA PRO A 291 28.45 -42.40 34.85
C PRO A 291 27.17 -42.44 33.98
N SER A 292 27.34 -43.12 32.82
CA SER A 292 26.46 -44.08 32.11
C SER A 292 25.01 -43.68 31.71
N SER A 293 24.63 -43.59 30.43
CA SER A 293 24.57 -44.56 29.30
C SER A 293 23.31 -45.45 29.25
N GLY A 294 22.58 -45.37 28.12
CA GLY A 294 21.61 -46.37 27.64
C GLY A 294 20.22 -45.76 27.41
N GLY A 295 19.54 -45.91 26.27
CA GLY A 295 19.79 -46.68 25.06
C GLY A 295 18.65 -46.43 24.06
N SER A 296 18.92 -46.82 22.82
CA SER A 296 18.12 -46.67 21.60
C SER A 296 16.72 -47.32 21.63
N GLY A 297 15.79 -46.81 20.82
CA GLY A 297 14.56 -47.52 20.47
C GLY A 297 13.53 -46.70 19.68
N SER A 298 13.61 -46.74 18.35
CA SER A 298 12.47 -46.55 17.41
C SER A 298 12.27 -47.90 16.69
N PRO A 299 11.17 -48.14 15.93
CA PRO A 299 9.81 -47.60 15.94
C PRO A 299 8.74 -48.73 15.97
N GLY A 300 7.44 -48.39 16.05
CA GLY A 300 6.36 -49.38 15.86
C GLY A 300 4.97 -48.77 15.65
N GLN A 301 4.46 -48.82 14.42
CA GLN A 301 3.02 -48.86 14.12
C GLN A 301 2.52 -50.32 14.33
N PRO A 302 1.22 -50.58 14.61
CA PRO A 302 0.23 -50.72 13.53
C PRO A 302 -1.23 -50.29 13.86
N GLY A 303 -2.02 -50.02 12.80
CA GLY A 303 -3.33 -50.67 12.61
C GLY A 303 -4.64 -50.00 13.05
N SER A 304 -5.37 -49.48 12.04
CA SER A 304 -6.78 -49.84 11.69
C SER A 304 -7.98 -49.38 12.55
N SER A 305 -8.84 -48.51 11.98
CA SER A 305 -10.29 -48.74 11.72
C SER A 305 -11.03 -47.47 11.21
N GLY A 306 -11.76 -47.59 10.08
CA GLY A 306 -12.67 -46.56 9.50
C GLY A 306 -14.00 -46.38 10.27
N PRO A 307 -15.08 -45.74 9.72
CA PRO A 307 -15.63 -45.87 8.34
C PRO A 307 -16.07 -44.56 7.63
N SER A 308 -16.04 -44.51 6.29
CA SER A 308 -17.18 -44.47 5.30
C SER A 308 -18.37 -43.55 5.59
N GLY A 309 -18.69 -42.64 4.66
CA GLY A 309 -19.97 -41.91 4.62
C GLY A 309 -20.10 -40.80 3.55
N ALA A 310 -20.45 -41.18 2.32
CA ALA A 310 -21.22 -40.41 1.33
C ALA A 310 -22.17 -41.45 0.66
N PRO A 311 -23.37 -41.13 0.11
CA PRO A 311 -23.69 -39.95 -0.71
C PRO A 311 -25.14 -39.39 -0.51
N GLY A 312 -25.51 -38.34 -1.26
CA GLY A 312 -26.93 -38.01 -1.46
C GLY A 312 -27.24 -36.66 -2.09
N SER A 313 -27.46 -36.64 -3.41
CA SER A 313 -28.36 -35.71 -4.12
C SER A 313 -29.73 -36.39 -4.32
N PRO A 314 -30.83 -35.61 -4.35
CA PRO A 314 -31.72 -35.57 -5.53
C PRO A 314 -32.10 -34.12 -5.89
N GLY A 315 -32.27 -33.70 -7.16
CA GLY A 315 -33.45 -33.91 -8.02
C GLY A 315 -34.66 -33.10 -7.49
N GLY A 316 -35.39 -32.22 -8.18
CA GLY A 316 -35.57 -31.83 -9.57
C GLY A 316 -37.02 -31.28 -9.72
N GLY A 317 -37.23 -30.30 -10.60
CA GLY A 317 -38.55 -29.84 -11.09
C GLY A 317 -39.28 -28.81 -10.21
N ALA A 318 -40.23 -28.00 -10.70
CA ALA A 318 -40.69 -27.61 -12.03
C ALA A 318 -41.65 -26.42 -11.83
N SER A 319 -41.73 -25.53 -12.83
CA SER A 319 -42.93 -24.85 -13.32
C SER A 319 -43.93 -24.18 -12.36
N SER A 320 -44.03 -22.85 -12.45
CA SER A 320 -45.33 -22.16 -12.59
C SER A 320 -45.16 -20.68 -12.95
N GLY A 321 -45.64 -20.30 -14.15
CA GLY A 321 -46.19 -18.95 -14.39
C GLY A 321 -47.56 -18.80 -13.72
N PRO A 322 -48.20 -17.61 -13.74
CA PRO A 322 -48.74 -17.08 -15.00
C PRO A 322 -48.61 -15.56 -15.20
N ALA A 323 -49.10 -15.13 -16.36
CA ALA A 323 -49.13 -13.81 -16.98
C ALA A 323 -49.93 -12.73 -16.22
N SER A 324 -49.63 -11.44 -16.50
CA SER A 324 -50.51 -10.52 -17.26
C SER A 324 -50.10 -9.06 -17.09
N GLY A 325 -50.24 -8.26 -18.15
CA GLY A 325 -50.39 -6.80 -18.05
C GLY A 325 -49.49 -5.97 -18.96
N GLY A 326 -49.93 -5.68 -20.19
CA GLY A 326 -49.33 -4.68 -21.06
C GLY A 326 -49.98 -3.29 -20.93
N ALA A 327 -49.23 -2.26 -21.35
CA ALA A 327 -49.64 -0.99 -21.96
C ALA A 327 -48.32 -0.19 -22.18
N SER A 328 -47.84 0.14 -23.39
CA SER A 328 -48.39 0.94 -24.49
C SER A 328 -48.84 2.35 -24.08
N GLY A 329 -48.08 3.35 -24.53
CA GLY A 329 -48.34 4.80 -24.41
C GLY A 329 -47.07 5.49 -23.92
N GLY A 330 -46.48 6.49 -24.56
CA GLY A 330 -46.93 7.41 -25.59
C GLY A 330 -46.12 8.69 -25.39
N ALA A 331 -45.59 9.25 -26.47
CA ALA A 331 -44.76 10.45 -26.48
C ALA A 331 -45.42 11.65 -25.77
N SER A 332 -44.61 12.57 -25.22
CA SER A 332 -44.85 14.02 -25.28
C SER A 332 -43.64 14.81 -24.77
N LYS A 333 -42.98 15.47 -25.73
CA LYS A 333 -42.15 16.66 -25.56
C LYS A 333 -43.07 17.86 -25.32
N PRO A 334 -42.67 18.86 -24.53
CA PRO A 334 -43.11 20.23 -24.78
C PRO A 334 -41.92 21.10 -25.21
N ALA A 335 -42.19 21.91 -26.23
CA ALA A 335 -41.42 23.08 -26.58
C ALA A 335 -42.04 24.32 -25.93
N GLY A 336 -41.21 25.33 -25.66
CA GLY A 336 -41.58 26.72 -25.89
C GLY A 336 -41.72 27.62 -24.66
N SER A 337 -40.87 28.66 -24.62
CA SER A 337 -41.13 30.09 -24.37
C SER A 337 -39.89 30.67 -23.65
N GLY A 338 -39.14 31.65 -24.14
CA GLY A 338 -39.51 32.79 -24.98
C GLY A 338 -39.67 34.04 -24.12
N THR A 339 -38.54 34.73 -23.90
CA THR A 339 -38.36 36.20 -23.66
C THR A 339 -38.99 36.84 -22.40
N PRO A 340 -38.61 38.09 -22.00
CA PRO A 340 -37.87 39.17 -22.70
C PRO A 340 -36.35 39.16 -22.56
#